data_AF-A0A976K5G7-F1
#
_entry.id   AF-A0A976K5G7-F1
#
_cell.length_a   1.000
_cell.length_b   1.000
_cell.length_c   1.000
_cell.angle_alpha   90.00
_cell.angle_beta   90.00
_cell.angle_gamma   90.00
#
_symmetry.space_group_name_H-M   'P 1'
#
loop_
_entity.id
_entity.type
_entity.pdbx_description
1 polymer ?
#
loop_
_entity_poly.entity_id
_entity_poly.type
_entity_poly.pdbx_seq_one_letter_code
_entity_poly.pdbx_strand_id
1 'polypeptide(L)'
;MFGETGVFGGREQRRFAPHDAALVPLADLPTARALVAHLRGRARRERGLDLDAALRVPPPEPTGCCGRGCNGCVWEGFYEALDRWRTDALGLLEG
;
A
#
# COMPACT_ATOMS: atom_id res chain seq x y z
N MET A 1 -12.91 -8.01 -15.80
CA MET A 1 -14.14 -7.34 -15.34
C MET A 1 -14.14 -7.42 -13.81
N PHE A 2 -13.98 -6.31 -13.09
CA PHE A 2 -13.75 -6.34 -11.62
C PHE A 2 -15.00 -6.70 -10.79
N GLY A 3 -16.17 -6.79 -11.42
CA GLY A 3 -17.43 -7.21 -10.80
C GLY A 3 -17.77 -8.69 -10.98
N GLU A 4 -16.88 -9.49 -11.57
CA GLU A 4 -17.13 -10.93 -11.79
C GLU A 4 -17.24 -11.68 -10.46
N THR A 5 -18.31 -12.45 -10.28
CA THR A 5 -18.50 -13.37 -9.16
C THR A 5 -18.09 -14.79 -9.57
N GLY A 6 -17.50 -15.53 -8.64
CA GLY A 6 -17.09 -16.92 -8.84
C GLY A 6 -17.39 -17.75 -7.59
N VAL A 7 -17.52 -19.06 -7.76
CA VAL A 7 -17.74 -19.97 -6.64
C VAL A 7 -16.39 -20.44 -6.10
N PHE A 8 -16.08 -20.08 -4.86
CA PHE A 8 -14.85 -20.48 -4.18
C PHE A 8 -15.24 -21.17 -2.87
N GLY A 9 -14.75 -22.40 -2.65
CA GLY A 9 -15.09 -23.18 -1.45
C GLY A 9 -16.59 -23.44 -1.27
N GLY A 10 -17.36 -23.48 -2.38
CA GLY A 10 -18.81 -23.68 -2.36
C GLY A 10 -19.64 -22.44 -2.03
N ARG A 11 -19.01 -21.26 -1.90
CA ARG A 11 -19.71 -19.97 -1.70
C ARG A 11 -19.52 -19.08 -2.91
N GLU A 12 -20.57 -18.36 -3.29
CA GLU A 12 -20.47 -17.34 -4.32
C GLU A 12 -19.79 -16.09 -3.75
N GLN A 13 -18.69 -15.70 -4.36
CA GLN A 13 -17.84 -14.59 -3.87
C GLN A 13 -17.43 -13.72 -5.05
N ARG A 14 -17.26 -12.42 -4.83
CA ARG A 14 -16.65 -11.56 -5.84
C ARG A 14 -15.20 -12.01 -6.04
N ARG A 15 -14.81 -12.17 -7.31
CA ARG A 15 -13.45 -12.53 -7.70
C ARG A 15 -12.43 -11.50 -7.25
N PHE A 16 -12.84 -10.22 -7.25
CA PHE A 16 -12.05 -9.11 -6.75
C PHE A 16 -12.86 -8.34 -5.72
N ALA A 17 -12.34 -8.24 -4.51
CA ALA A 17 -12.87 -7.39 -3.47
C ALA A 17 -12.00 -6.13 -3.37
N PRO A 18 -12.58 -4.92 -3.35
CA PRO A 18 -11.82 -3.73 -3.00
C PRO A 18 -11.33 -3.87 -1.56
N HIS A 19 -10.05 -3.57 -1.35
CA HIS A 19 -9.45 -3.51 -0.02
C HIS A 19 -9.37 -2.06 0.43
N ASP A 20 -9.60 -1.83 1.73
CA ASP A 20 -9.31 -0.54 2.34
C ASP A 20 -7.80 -0.34 2.38
N ALA A 21 -7.30 0.73 1.75
CA ALA A 21 -5.90 1.07 1.72
C ALA A 21 -5.29 1.19 3.13
N ALA A 22 -6.08 1.58 4.14
CA ALA A 22 -5.64 1.67 5.53
C ALA A 22 -5.34 0.30 6.18
N LEU A 23 -5.95 -0.78 5.67
CA LEU A 23 -5.90 -2.12 6.28
C LEU A 23 -5.08 -3.13 5.47
N VAL A 24 -4.57 -2.73 4.29
CA VAL A 24 -3.72 -3.60 3.48
C VAL A 24 -2.41 -3.91 4.24
N PRO A 25 -2.05 -5.19 4.43
CA PRO A 25 -0.83 -5.56 5.11
C PRO A 25 0.41 -5.24 4.26
N LEU A 26 1.35 -4.48 4.84
CA LEU A 26 2.63 -4.16 4.22
C LEU A 26 3.67 -5.23 4.54
N ALA A 27 3.48 -6.43 3.98
CA ALA A 27 4.36 -7.58 4.21
C ALA A 27 5.22 -7.94 2.99
N ASP A 28 4.94 -7.35 1.83
CA ASP A 28 5.63 -7.62 0.58
C ASP A 28 5.80 -6.37 -0.29
N LEU A 29 6.85 -6.39 -1.12
CA LEU A 29 7.21 -5.25 -1.97
C LEU A 29 6.16 -4.94 -3.06
N PRO A 30 5.58 -5.92 -3.77
CA PRO A 30 4.48 -5.64 -4.70
C PRO A 30 3.32 -4.88 -4.06
N THR A 31 2.87 -5.30 -2.88
CA THR A 31 1.79 -4.63 -2.13
C THR A 31 2.18 -3.22 -1.71
N ALA A 32 3.40 -3.03 -1.21
CA ALA A 32 3.93 -1.70 -0.88
C ALA A 32 3.92 -0.74 -2.08
N ARG A 33 4.42 -1.18 -3.23
CA ARG A 33 4.42 -0.39 -4.47
C ARG A 33 3.00 -0.06 -4.95
N ALA A 34 2.11 -1.05 -4.91
CA ALA A 34 0.72 -0.88 -5.29
C ALA A 34 0.01 0.14 -4.41
N LEU A 35 0.25 0.12 -3.09
CA LEU A 35 -0.30 1.09 -2.15
C LEU A 35 0.16 2.52 -2.47
N VAL A 36 1.48 2.74 -2.66
CA VAL A 36 2.02 4.06 -2.99
C VAL A 36 1.41 4.60 -4.29
N ALA A 37 1.37 3.77 -5.34
CA ALA A 37 0.77 4.14 -6.62
C ALA A 37 -0.73 4.45 -6.49
N HIS A 38 -1.46 3.66 -5.70
CA HIS A 38 -2.88 3.86 -5.43
C HIS A 38 -3.13 5.21 -4.73
N LEU A 39 -2.40 5.52 -3.66
CA LEU A 39 -2.56 6.75 -2.90
C LEU A 39 -2.18 7.99 -3.70
N ARG A 40 -1.07 7.97 -4.45
CA ARG A 40 -0.70 9.05 -5.38
C ARG A 40 -1.78 9.29 -6.42
N GLY A 41 -2.28 8.23 -7.03
CA GLY A 41 -3.37 8.32 -8.00
C GLY A 41 -4.66 8.86 -7.40
N ARG A 42 -4.97 8.47 -6.15
CA ARG A 42 -6.14 8.94 -5.40
C ARG A 42 -6.03 10.44 -5.11
N ALA A 43 -4.91 10.88 -4.53
CA ALA A 43 -4.68 12.29 -4.22
C ALA A 43 -4.75 13.20 -5.44
N ARG A 44 -4.18 12.78 -6.56
CA ARG A 44 -4.22 13.55 -7.80
C ARG A 44 -5.63 13.65 -8.38
N ARG A 45 -6.46 12.60 -8.27
CA ARG A 45 -7.84 12.61 -8.78
C ARG A 45 -8.82 13.32 -7.86
N GLU A 46 -8.72 13.12 -6.56
CA GLU A 46 -9.69 13.62 -5.57
C GLU A 46 -9.37 15.04 -5.11
N ARG A 47 -8.08 15.37 -4.96
CA ARG A 47 -7.63 16.64 -4.39
C ARG A 47 -6.74 17.47 -5.33
N GLY A 48 -6.33 16.92 -6.47
CA GLY A 48 -5.38 17.58 -7.38
C GLY A 48 -3.98 17.76 -6.79
N LEU A 49 -3.66 17.03 -5.72
CA LEU A 49 -2.41 17.14 -4.98
C LEU A 49 -1.35 16.16 -5.49
N ASP A 50 -0.10 16.59 -5.43
CA ASP A 50 1.05 15.70 -5.54
C ASP A 50 1.53 15.31 -4.13
N LEU A 51 1.33 14.05 -3.74
CA LEU A 51 1.71 13.56 -2.42
C LEU A 51 3.23 13.66 -2.19
N ASP A 52 4.05 13.55 -3.23
CA ASP A 52 5.51 13.62 -3.06
C ASP A 52 6.00 15.04 -2.79
N ALA A 53 5.20 16.04 -3.16
CA ALA A 53 5.45 17.46 -2.83
C ALA A 53 4.81 17.86 -1.50
N ALA A 54 3.66 17.27 -1.16
CA ALA A 54 2.91 17.58 0.07
C ALA A 54 3.45 16.83 1.31
N LEU A 55 4.05 15.66 1.13
CA LEU A 55 4.63 14.83 2.19
C LEU A 55 6.12 14.60 1.95
N ARG A 56 6.79 14.05 2.96
CA ARG A 56 8.10 13.44 2.74
C ARG A 56 7.95 12.34 1.69
N VAL A 57 8.89 12.30 0.75
CA VAL A 57 9.01 11.24 -0.26
C VAL A 57 8.90 9.86 0.42
N PRO A 58 8.12 8.91 -0.12
CA PRO A 58 8.01 7.57 0.46
C PRO A 58 9.39 6.93 0.61
N PRO A 59 9.57 6.06 1.62
CA PRO A 59 10.87 5.46 1.91
C PRO A 59 11.43 4.76 0.66
N PRO A 60 12.73 4.93 0.34
CA PRO A 60 13.35 4.24 -0.78
C PRO A 60 13.41 2.74 -0.48
N GLU A 61 13.24 1.94 -1.53
CA GLU A 61 13.30 0.49 -1.40
C GLU A 61 14.72 0.05 -1.02
N PRO A 62 14.87 -0.79 0.02
CA PRO A 62 16.18 -1.30 0.40
C PRO A 62 16.76 -2.19 -0.69
N THR A 63 18.04 -2.00 -1.00
CA THR A 63 18.74 -2.72 -2.08
C THR A 63 19.34 -4.05 -1.66
N GLY A 64 19.32 -4.38 -0.36
CA GLY A 64 19.96 -5.58 0.17
C GLY A 64 19.13 -6.27 1.24
N CYS A 65 18.63 -7.46 0.94
CA CYS A 65 18.10 -8.36 1.95
C CYS A 65 18.91 -9.64 1.97
N CYS A 66 19.36 -10.03 3.16
CA CYS A 66 20.17 -11.22 3.35
C CYS A 66 19.39 -12.52 3.12
N GLY A 67 18.07 -12.46 2.94
CA GLY A 67 17.20 -13.62 2.65
C GLY A 67 17.12 -14.65 3.78
N ARG A 68 17.79 -14.42 4.91
CA ARG A 68 17.92 -15.36 6.02
C ARG A 68 16.85 -15.22 7.09
N GLY A 69 15.91 -14.28 6.94
CA GLY A 69 14.87 -14.02 7.95
C GLY A 69 15.43 -13.51 9.27
N CYS A 70 16.51 -12.73 9.24
CA CYS A 70 17.10 -12.15 10.44
C CYS A 70 16.15 -11.14 11.09
N ASN A 71 16.07 -11.13 12.43
CA ASN A 71 15.40 -10.08 13.20
C ASN A 71 16.06 -8.73 12.91
N GLY A 72 15.31 -7.76 12.41
CA GLY A 72 15.84 -6.47 11.96
C GLY A 72 16.21 -6.47 10.47
N CYS A 73 15.45 -7.18 9.64
CA CYS A 73 15.57 -7.08 8.21
C CYS A 73 15.32 -5.63 7.78
N VAL A 74 16.11 -5.11 6.83
CA VAL A 74 15.91 -3.76 6.29
C VAL A 74 14.48 -3.54 5.75
N TRP A 75 13.80 -4.63 5.39
CA TRP A 75 12.40 -4.62 4.99
C TRP A 75 11.45 -4.27 6.13
N GLU A 76 11.72 -4.67 7.37
CA GLU A 76 10.86 -4.35 8.52
C GLU A 76 10.81 -2.84 8.74
N GLY A 77 11.97 -2.18 8.81
CA GLY A 77 12.05 -0.72 8.92
C GLY A 77 11.48 0.01 7.71
N PHE A 78 11.63 -0.56 6.51
CA PHE A 78 10.98 -0.02 5.30
C PHE A 78 9.46 -0.09 5.41
N TYR A 79 8.89 -1.22 5.82
CA TYR A 79 7.44 -1.38 5.95
C TYR A 79 6.86 -0.53 7.07
N GLU A 80 7.54 -0.38 8.21
CA GLU A 80 7.11 0.54 9.28
C GLU A 80 7.14 2.00 8.84
N ALA A 81 8.20 2.42 8.14
CA ALA A 81 8.30 3.77 7.59
C ALA A 81 7.20 4.02 6.54
N LEU A 82 6.88 3.01 5.73
CA LEU A 82 5.82 3.10 4.73
C LEU A 82 4.43 3.11 5.38
N ASP A 83 4.23 2.37 6.47
CA ASP A 83 2.99 2.39 7.25
C ASP A 83 2.71 3.78 7.83
N ARG A 84 3.75 4.43 8.37
CA ARG A 84 3.66 5.82 8.82
C ARG A 84 3.31 6.77 7.67
N TRP A 85 4.00 6.66 6.54
CA TRP A 85 3.72 7.47 5.36
C TRP A 85 2.29 7.27 4.84
N ARG A 86 1.77 6.03 4.84
CA ARG A 86 0.39 5.71 4.49
C ARG A 86 -0.59 6.46 5.38
N THR A 87 -0.38 6.44 6.68
CA THR A 87 -1.26 7.14 7.64
C THR A 87 -1.30 8.64 7.34
N ASP A 88 -0.14 9.26 7.09
CA ASP A 88 -0.08 10.70 6.79
C ASP A 88 -0.77 11.02 5.45
N ALA A 89 -0.57 10.19 4.43
CA ALA A 89 -1.21 10.34 3.13
C ALA A 89 -2.74 10.19 3.19
N LEU A 90 -3.23 9.23 3.97
CA LEU A 90 -4.67 9.07 4.19
C LEU A 90 -5.24 10.28 4.95
N GLY A 91 -4.54 10.80 5.97
CA GLY A 91 -4.94 12.01 6.69
C GLY A 91 -5.12 13.23 5.78
N LEU A 92 -4.25 13.41 4.78
CA LEU A 92 -4.39 14.48 3.77
C LEU A 92 -5.55 14.27 2.79
N LEU A 93 -5.99 13.02 2.61
CA LEU A 93 -7.11 12.70 1.72
C LEU A 93 -8.46 12.80 2.43
N GLU A 94 -8.50 12.49 3.72
CA GLU A 94 -9.69 12.54 4.56
C GLU A 94 -10.02 13.96 5.06
N GLY A 95 -9.03 14.86 5.19
CA GLY A 95 -9.23 16.28 5.55
C GLY A 95 -9.57 17.14 4.35
#